data_AF-A0A2V3JDM2-F1
#
_entry.id   AF-A0A2V3JDM2-F1
#
_cell.length_a   1.000
_cell.length_b   1.000
_cell.length_c   1.000
_cell.angle_alpha   90.00
_cell.angle_beta   90.00
_cell.angle_gamma   90.00
#
_symmetry.space_group_name_H-M   'P 1'
#
loop_
_entity.id
_entity.type
_entity.pdbx_description
1 polymer ?
#
loop_
_entity_poly.entity_id
_entity_poly.type
_entity_poly.pdbx_seq_one_letter_code
_entity_poly.pdbx_strand_id
1 'polypeptide(L)'
;MNTKKKLKSNGLVAVATLLVVAVVAVLLAGTAVAEEVRGGAVFEDDFESGDLSSWNIVSGEWEVVAEGENQVAHLTRSSEKYRRAVSKTTVPDGVVITAKVKGDATGDVADMGIGFYADSNASKFYFVGLGYGDHLDIRYIDPLIGKEVLVENQDVVQRNNVWYNVKIHLTNGDIHTRVWEVGEAEPADWQLSYSGATIYGNHILIGTEYGQNNEEFWFDDVRVLSEMISVSTDRENYTIGETVLMTLAINRSEEYPRVMQLELGLKKPCDDEDLLYQSGAFTMPAEFKWNATVPFPIPYTFWIPSGEYCFIGTLRDPTTGEEIASDRACFEIDDNPWIKTGEEKLRGSSSGLLELELP
;
A
#
# COMPACT_ATOMS: atom_id res chain seq x y z
N MET A 1 -5.29 -44.43 -18.26
CA MET A 1 -4.21 -44.00 -17.34
C MET A 1 -3.16 -43.27 -18.17
N ASN A 2 -3.18 -41.94 -18.14
CA ASN A 2 -2.29 -41.11 -18.94
C ASN A 2 -1.43 -40.27 -17.98
N THR A 3 -0.24 -40.77 -17.66
CA THR A 3 0.72 -40.09 -16.77
C THR A 3 1.41 -38.97 -17.56
N LYS A 4 0.93 -37.74 -17.38
CA LYS A 4 1.68 -36.53 -17.78
C LYS A 4 2.95 -36.45 -16.93
N LYS A 5 4.10 -36.73 -17.54
CA LYS A 5 5.41 -36.37 -16.97
C LYS A 5 5.53 -34.84 -16.97
N LYS A 6 5.47 -34.21 -15.79
CA LYS A 6 5.95 -32.84 -15.58
C LYS A 6 7.45 -32.81 -15.93
N LEU A 7 7.81 -32.13 -17.02
CA LEU A 7 9.20 -31.75 -17.26
C LEU A 7 9.56 -30.70 -16.20
N LYS A 8 10.51 -31.03 -15.31
CA LYS A 8 11.13 -30.05 -14.41
C LYS A 8 12.01 -29.11 -15.25
N SER A 9 11.75 -27.82 -15.17
CA SER A 9 12.55 -26.76 -15.80
C SER A 9 13.86 -26.59 -15.03
N ASN A 10 14.89 -27.33 -15.43
CA ASN A 10 16.20 -27.31 -14.78
C ASN A 10 16.97 -25.97 -14.91
N GLY A 11 16.47 -25.01 -15.69
CA GLY A 11 17.10 -23.69 -15.87
C GLY A 11 16.88 -22.72 -14.70
N LEU A 12 15.73 -22.79 -14.02
CA LEU A 12 15.38 -21.85 -12.94
C LEU A 12 16.04 -22.25 -11.59
N VAL A 13 16.30 -23.54 -11.40
CA VAL A 13 16.92 -24.09 -10.16
C VAL A 13 18.34 -23.51 -9.94
N ALA A 14 19.06 -23.16 -11.01
CA ALA A 14 20.37 -22.53 -10.92
C ALA A 14 20.30 -21.08 -10.39
N VAL A 15 19.22 -20.34 -10.66
CA VAL A 15 19.01 -18.96 -10.18
C VAL A 15 18.61 -18.96 -8.70
N ALA A 16 17.76 -19.90 -8.28
CA ALA A 16 17.40 -20.09 -6.88
C ALA A 16 18.61 -20.40 -5.97
N THR A 17 19.65 -21.06 -6.51
CA THR A 17 20.85 -21.43 -5.73
C THR A 17 21.78 -20.24 -5.47
N LEU A 18 21.82 -19.24 -6.35
CA LEU A 18 22.58 -17.99 -6.13
C LEU A 18 21.91 -17.08 -5.09
N LEU A 19 20.57 -17.11 -5.04
CA LEU A 19 19.73 -16.33 -4.13
C LEU A 19 19.90 -16.76 -2.66
N VAL A 20 20.00 -18.07 -2.40
CA VAL A 20 20.26 -18.61 -1.05
C VAL A 20 21.61 -18.14 -0.51
N VAL A 21 22.65 -18.02 -1.35
CA VAL A 21 23.98 -17.59 -0.90
C VAL A 21 24.02 -16.09 -0.63
N ALA A 22 23.36 -15.26 -1.45
CA ALA A 22 23.31 -13.82 -1.24
C ALA A 22 22.46 -13.42 -0.01
N VAL A 23 21.28 -14.02 0.17
CA VAL A 23 20.42 -13.73 1.34
C VAL A 23 21.08 -14.20 2.64
N VAL A 24 21.71 -15.37 2.65
CA VAL A 24 22.44 -15.88 3.84
C VAL A 24 23.71 -15.07 4.11
N ALA A 25 24.44 -14.63 3.08
CA ALA A 25 25.63 -13.79 3.27
C ALA A 25 25.26 -12.39 3.76
N VAL A 26 24.15 -11.81 3.32
CA VAL A 26 23.69 -10.48 3.77
C VAL A 26 23.12 -10.52 5.19
N LEU A 27 22.42 -11.60 5.57
CA LEU A 27 21.99 -11.84 6.95
C LEU A 27 23.18 -12.01 7.93
N LEU A 28 24.32 -12.50 7.45
CA LEU A 28 25.53 -12.70 8.26
C LEU A 28 26.53 -11.52 8.23
N ALA A 29 26.46 -10.63 7.24
CA ALA A 29 27.42 -9.54 7.04
C ALA A 29 26.93 -8.15 7.50
N GLY A 30 25.65 -8.02 7.89
CA GLY A 30 25.10 -6.77 8.38
C GLY A 30 25.70 -6.38 9.73
N THR A 31 26.73 -5.54 9.73
CA THR A 31 27.09 -4.74 10.91
C THR A 31 25.94 -3.77 11.16
N ALA A 32 25.05 -4.12 12.08
CA ALA A 32 23.99 -3.24 12.56
C ALA A 32 24.65 -1.99 13.17
N VAL A 33 24.49 -0.84 12.51
CA VAL A 33 24.71 0.45 13.15
C VAL A 33 23.39 0.74 13.85
N ALA A 34 23.36 0.58 15.17
CA ALA A 34 22.20 0.92 15.98
C ALA A 34 22.05 2.44 15.98
N GLU A 35 21.17 2.96 15.13
CA GLU A 35 20.63 4.30 15.25
C GLU A 35 19.32 4.19 16.03
N GLU A 36 19.28 4.78 17.24
CA GLU A 36 18.07 4.87 18.06
C GLU A 36 17.01 5.68 17.30
N VAL A 37 16.10 5.00 16.63
CA VAL A 37 14.87 5.58 16.11
C VAL A 37 13.73 4.79 16.71
N ARG A 38 13.04 5.43 17.66
CA ARG A 38 11.89 4.90 18.39
C ARG A 38 10.92 4.21 17.42
N GLY A 39 10.82 2.91 17.57
CA GLY A 39 9.85 2.10 16.90
C GLY A 39 8.53 2.11 17.68
N GLY A 40 7.60 2.98 17.29
CA GLY A 40 6.19 2.89 17.69
C GLY A 40 5.32 3.00 16.45
N ALA A 41 4.00 3.07 16.62
CA ALA A 41 3.18 3.69 15.58
C ALA A 41 3.82 5.05 15.21
N VAL A 42 3.95 5.34 13.91
CA VAL A 42 4.43 6.65 13.45
C VAL A 42 3.52 7.75 14.00
N PHE A 43 2.24 7.42 14.11
CA PHE A 43 1.22 8.22 14.74
C PHE A 43 0.21 7.27 15.39
N GLU A 44 -0.28 7.61 16.58
CA GLU A 44 -1.39 6.95 17.23
C GLU A 44 -2.18 7.96 18.05
N ASP A 45 -3.51 7.86 17.98
CA ASP A 45 -4.43 8.52 18.89
C ASP A 45 -5.67 7.64 19.08
N ASP A 46 -5.81 7.09 20.28
CA ASP A 46 -6.99 6.37 20.75
C ASP A 46 -7.95 7.29 21.52
N PHE A 47 -7.62 8.58 21.63
CA PHE A 47 -8.40 9.62 22.32
C PHE A 47 -8.65 9.38 23.82
N GLU A 48 -8.06 8.32 24.42
CA GLU A 48 -8.20 7.99 25.84
C GLU A 48 -7.53 9.02 26.76
N SER A 49 -6.71 9.91 26.19
CA SER A 49 -6.19 11.10 26.87
C SER A 49 -7.27 12.14 27.22
N GLY A 50 -8.44 12.08 26.55
CA GLY A 50 -9.54 13.02 26.72
C GLY A 50 -9.35 14.35 25.98
N ASP A 51 -8.37 14.47 25.08
CA ASP A 51 -8.13 15.68 24.28
C ASP A 51 -7.69 15.37 22.84
N LEU A 52 -7.62 16.43 22.02
CA LEU A 52 -7.19 16.38 20.60
C LEU A 52 -5.79 16.98 20.42
N SER A 53 -4.93 16.87 21.44
CA SER A 53 -3.61 17.53 21.44
C SER A 53 -2.69 17.06 20.32
N SER A 54 -2.90 15.87 19.76
CA SER A 54 -2.18 15.33 18.58
C SER A 54 -2.62 15.95 17.25
N TRP A 55 -3.69 16.75 17.25
CA TRP A 55 -4.34 17.28 16.05
C TRP A 55 -4.29 18.81 16.00
N ASN A 56 -4.19 19.34 14.79
CA ASN A 56 -4.47 20.73 14.45
C ASN A 56 -5.90 20.81 13.91
N ILE A 57 -6.79 21.45 14.66
CA ILE A 57 -8.15 21.70 14.20
C ILE A 57 -8.11 22.76 13.10
N VAL A 58 -8.53 22.40 11.89
CA VAL A 58 -8.60 23.33 10.76
C VAL A 58 -9.97 23.99 10.71
N SER A 59 -11.03 23.23 10.99
CA SER A 59 -12.43 23.67 10.91
C SER A 59 -13.38 22.69 11.61
N GLY A 60 -14.58 23.17 11.93
CA GLY A 60 -15.59 22.43 12.67
C GLY A 60 -15.41 22.51 14.19
N GLU A 61 -16.47 22.15 14.90
CA GLU A 61 -16.51 22.07 16.36
C GLU A 61 -16.24 20.62 16.78
N TRP A 62 -15.14 20.42 17.51
CA TRP A 62 -14.63 19.11 17.91
C TRP A 62 -14.58 18.96 19.42
N GLU A 63 -14.84 17.75 19.89
CA GLU A 63 -14.73 17.36 21.29
C GLU A 63 -14.27 15.90 21.41
N VAL A 64 -13.80 15.52 22.59
CA VAL A 64 -13.62 14.11 22.95
C VAL A 64 -14.76 13.74 23.90
N VAL A 65 -15.48 12.68 23.57
CA VAL A 65 -16.68 12.26 24.31
C VAL A 65 -16.58 10.80 24.69
N ALA A 66 -17.25 10.43 25.79
CA ALA A 66 -17.36 9.04 26.19
C ALA A 66 -18.37 8.29 25.31
N GLU A 67 -17.98 7.13 24.81
CA GLU A 67 -18.87 6.17 24.17
C GLU A 67 -18.69 4.78 24.81
N GLY A 68 -19.60 4.44 25.72
CA GLY A 68 -19.44 3.24 26.56
C GLY A 68 -18.30 3.42 27.57
N GLU A 69 -17.30 2.56 27.50
CA GLU A 69 -16.09 2.63 28.35
C GLU A 69 -14.92 3.38 27.68
N ASN A 70 -15.06 3.74 26.39
CA ASN A 70 -14.01 4.40 25.61
C ASN A 70 -14.23 5.91 25.49
N GLN A 71 -13.16 6.64 25.18
CA GLN A 71 -13.20 8.01 24.69
C GLN A 71 -13.03 8.02 23.17
N VAL A 72 -13.79 8.87 22.48
CA VAL A 72 -13.72 8.98 21.02
C VAL A 72 -13.69 10.44 20.59
N ALA A 73 -12.98 10.76 19.52
CA ALA A 73 -13.06 12.07 18.91
C ALA A 73 -14.41 12.23 18.22
N HIS A 74 -15.11 13.31 18.53
CA HIS A 74 -16.43 13.62 17.98
C HIS A 74 -16.39 14.97 17.26
N LEU A 75 -16.70 14.91 15.96
CA LEU A 75 -17.00 16.08 15.16
C LEU A 75 -18.51 16.33 15.22
N THR A 76 -18.87 17.35 15.99
CA THR A 76 -20.26 17.67 16.33
C THR A 76 -21.14 17.95 15.12
N ARG A 77 -22.44 17.70 15.27
CA ARG A 77 -23.41 17.85 14.18
C ARG A 77 -23.45 19.25 13.58
N SER A 78 -23.28 19.33 12.26
CA SER A 78 -23.36 20.59 11.51
C SER A 78 -23.64 20.34 10.02
N SER A 79 -24.09 21.39 9.32
CA SER A 79 -24.19 21.44 7.86
C SER A 79 -23.03 22.21 7.21
N GLU A 80 -22.05 22.64 8.01
CA GLU A 80 -20.81 23.24 7.54
C GLU A 80 -19.95 22.21 6.79
N LYS A 81 -19.41 22.63 5.65
CA LYS A 81 -18.57 21.79 4.79
C LYS A 81 -17.11 21.80 5.21
N TYR A 82 -16.38 20.76 4.80
CA TYR A 82 -14.92 20.67 4.91
C TYR A 82 -14.40 20.81 6.35
N ARG A 83 -15.18 20.32 7.33
CA ARG A 83 -14.80 20.28 8.74
C ARG A 83 -13.76 19.21 8.97
N ARG A 84 -12.60 19.57 9.51
CA ARG A 84 -11.45 18.66 9.57
C ARG A 84 -10.42 19.00 10.64
N ALA A 85 -9.71 17.97 11.07
CA ALA A 85 -8.51 18.08 11.86
C ALA A 85 -7.37 17.33 11.17
N VAL A 86 -6.17 17.91 11.18
CA VAL A 86 -4.98 17.32 10.55
C VAL A 86 -3.96 16.96 11.62
N SER A 87 -3.32 15.80 11.48
CA SER A 87 -2.27 15.34 12.40
C SER A 87 -1.16 16.39 12.55
N LYS A 88 -0.66 16.59 13.77
CA LYS A 88 0.55 17.42 14.02
C LYS A 88 1.83 16.69 13.61
N THR A 89 1.84 15.38 13.78
CA THR A 89 2.94 14.51 13.37
C THR A 89 2.92 14.31 11.87
N THR A 90 4.10 14.32 11.26
CA THR A 90 4.25 13.96 9.85
C THR A 90 4.28 12.44 9.68
N VAL A 91 3.55 11.94 8.70
CA VAL A 91 3.41 10.55 8.29
C VAL A 91 4.12 10.34 6.95
N PRO A 92 5.16 9.48 6.89
CA PRO A 92 5.83 9.15 5.65
C PRO A 92 4.92 8.27 4.77
N ASP A 93 5.35 8.09 3.53
CA ASP A 93 4.86 7.03 2.66
C ASP A 93 5.42 5.65 3.11
N GLY A 94 4.90 4.55 2.56
CA GLY A 94 5.24 3.18 2.98
C GLY A 94 4.64 2.81 4.34
N VAL A 95 3.37 3.14 4.52
CA VAL A 95 2.66 3.00 5.81
C VAL A 95 1.29 2.38 5.64
N VAL A 96 0.80 1.81 6.74
CA VAL A 96 -0.57 1.36 6.88
C VAL A 96 -1.29 2.25 7.89
N ILE A 97 -2.36 2.89 7.45
CA ILE A 97 -3.27 3.66 8.29
C ILE A 97 -4.42 2.74 8.70
N THR A 98 -4.74 2.69 9.98
CA THR A 98 -5.95 2.06 10.50
C THR A 98 -6.73 3.05 11.34
N ALA A 99 -8.06 3.01 11.27
CA ALA A 99 -8.93 3.81 12.12
C ALA A 99 -10.29 3.13 12.27
N LYS A 100 -11.01 3.48 13.33
CA LYS A 100 -12.46 3.26 13.40
C LYS A 100 -13.18 4.57 13.09
N VAL A 101 -14.24 4.46 12.29
CA VAL A 101 -15.08 5.61 11.92
C VAL A 101 -16.55 5.26 12.11
N LYS A 102 -17.33 6.23 12.56
CA LYS A 102 -18.79 6.17 12.62
C LYS A 102 -19.35 7.53 12.26
N GLY A 103 -20.52 7.56 11.65
CA GLY A 103 -21.20 8.80 11.29
C GLY A 103 -22.70 8.68 11.43
N ASP A 104 -23.34 9.83 11.59
CA ASP A 104 -24.80 9.95 11.57
C ASP A 104 -25.23 11.22 10.85
N ALA A 105 -26.34 11.14 10.11
CA ALA A 105 -26.84 12.19 9.25
C ALA A 105 -28.36 12.28 9.32
N THR A 106 -28.91 13.49 9.10
CA THR A 106 -30.38 13.66 9.05
C THR A 106 -30.85 13.58 7.60
N GLY A 107 -31.44 12.45 7.20
CA GLY A 107 -32.11 12.29 5.90
C GLY A 107 -31.27 11.64 4.80
N ASP A 108 -30.02 11.30 5.08
CA ASP A 108 -29.13 10.48 4.23
C ASP A 108 -28.17 9.67 5.10
N VAL A 109 -27.19 9.00 4.50
CA VAL A 109 -26.07 8.38 5.21
C VAL A 109 -24.88 9.34 5.30
N ALA A 110 -24.21 9.40 6.44
CA ALA A 110 -23.07 10.28 6.66
C ALA A 110 -21.87 9.90 5.76
N ASP A 111 -21.15 10.91 5.27
CA ASP A 111 -19.91 10.78 4.49
C ASP A 111 -18.69 10.54 5.41
N MET A 112 -18.54 9.31 5.92
CA MET A 112 -17.43 8.91 6.79
C MET A 112 -16.14 8.72 5.99
N GLY A 113 -14.98 8.82 6.65
CA GLY A 113 -13.72 8.52 6.00
C GLY A 113 -12.48 9.04 6.70
N ILE A 114 -11.33 8.78 6.09
CA ILE A 114 -10.01 9.24 6.56
C ILE A 114 -9.29 9.88 5.38
N GLY A 115 -8.63 11.02 5.65
CA GLY A 115 -7.78 11.71 4.70
C GLY A 115 -6.30 11.39 4.90
N PHE A 116 -5.53 11.43 3.83
CA PHE A 116 -4.09 11.14 3.81
C PHE A 116 -3.39 11.86 2.65
N TYR A 117 -2.05 11.81 2.66
CA TYR A 117 -1.19 12.68 1.85
C TYR A 117 -1.61 14.15 1.90
N ALA A 118 -2.11 14.57 3.07
CA ALA A 118 -2.60 15.92 3.27
C ALA A 118 -1.41 16.86 3.46
N ASP A 119 -1.52 18.07 2.90
CA ASP A 119 -0.65 19.17 3.33
C ASP A 119 -0.97 19.58 4.78
N SER A 120 -0.09 20.36 5.40
CA SER A 120 -0.21 20.75 6.82
C SER A 120 -1.46 21.59 7.14
N ASN A 121 -2.16 22.12 6.13
CA ASN A 121 -3.39 22.91 6.27
C ASN A 121 -4.63 22.13 5.78
N ALA A 122 -4.45 20.86 5.42
CA ALA A 122 -5.40 20.01 4.75
C ALA A 122 -6.02 20.64 3.49
N SER A 123 -5.33 21.52 2.78
CA SER A 123 -5.89 22.17 1.60
C SER A 123 -5.96 21.21 0.42
N LYS A 124 -4.93 20.39 0.22
CA LYS A 124 -4.89 19.29 -0.74
C LYS A 124 -4.68 17.98 -0.03
N PHE A 125 -5.48 16.97 -0.37
CA PHE A 125 -5.43 15.66 0.24
C PHE A 125 -6.17 14.61 -0.60
N TYR A 126 -5.86 13.35 -0.32
CA TYR A 126 -6.68 12.22 -0.73
C TYR A 126 -7.60 11.82 0.41
N PHE A 127 -8.75 11.24 0.07
CA PHE A 127 -9.75 10.82 1.02
C PHE A 127 -10.30 9.46 0.63
N VAL A 128 -10.40 8.54 1.58
CA VAL A 128 -11.21 7.34 1.43
C VAL A 128 -12.58 7.66 2.01
N GLY A 129 -13.59 7.69 1.14
CA GLY A 129 -14.96 8.00 1.50
C GLY A 129 -15.82 6.74 1.60
N LEU A 130 -16.62 6.66 2.66
CA LEU A 130 -17.73 5.74 2.84
C LEU A 130 -18.96 6.63 3.02
N GLY A 131 -19.85 6.74 2.03
CA GLY A 131 -20.71 7.92 2.03
C GLY A 131 -21.80 7.99 0.98
N TYR A 132 -21.62 9.01 0.17
CA TYR A 132 -22.47 9.46 -0.90
C TYR A 132 -22.89 8.34 -1.85
N GLY A 133 -24.17 7.96 -1.86
CA GLY A 133 -24.70 7.00 -2.83
C GLY A 133 -24.28 5.54 -2.61
N ASP A 134 -24.08 5.14 -1.35
CA ASP A 134 -23.84 3.75 -0.91
C ASP A 134 -22.63 3.08 -1.57
N HIS A 135 -21.51 3.79 -1.65
CA HIS A 135 -20.27 3.22 -2.15
C HIS A 135 -19.05 3.64 -1.32
N LEU A 136 -17.99 2.83 -1.45
CA LEU A 136 -16.64 3.15 -1.02
C LEU A 136 -15.92 3.82 -2.18
N ASP A 137 -15.13 4.86 -1.95
CA ASP A 137 -14.28 5.46 -2.98
C ASP A 137 -12.96 6.04 -2.48
N ILE A 138 -12.07 6.30 -3.45
CA ILE A 138 -10.86 7.09 -3.27
C ILE A 138 -11.02 8.36 -4.09
N ARG A 139 -10.79 9.50 -3.45
CA ARG A 139 -11.01 10.84 -4.02
C ARG A 139 -9.78 11.70 -3.84
N TYR A 140 -9.61 12.65 -4.75
CA TYR A 140 -8.68 13.77 -4.62
C TYR A 140 -9.44 15.08 -4.40
N ILE A 141 -8.92 15.91 -3.50
CA ILE A 141 -9.51 17.21 -3.14
C ILE A 141 -8.46 18.30 -3.29
N ASP A 142 -8.80 19.34 -4.06
CA ASP A 142 -7.99 20.54 -4.28
C ASP A 142 -8.90 21.79 -4.33
N PRO A 143 -8.60 22.87 -3.60
CA PRO A 143 -9.38 24.10 -3.67
C PRO A 143 -9.39 24.75 -5.06
N LEU A 144 -8.39 24.48 -5.91
CA LEU A 144 -8.27 25.10 -7.24
C LEU A 144 -9.09 24.39 -8.31
N ILE A 145 -9.14 23.04 -8.28
CA ILE A 145 -9.81 22.24 -9.30
C ILE A 145 -11.09 21.56 -8.79
N GLY A 146 -11.30 21.53 -7.47
CA GLY A 146 -12.43 20.89 -6.83
C GLY A 146 -12.14 19.45 -6.42
N LYS A 147 -13.15 18.60 -6.59
CA LYS A 147 -13.14 17.19 -6.19
C LYS A 147 -13.07 16.31 -7.42
N GLU A 148 -12.27 15.26 -7.35
CA GLU A 148 -12.23 14.19 -8.35
C GLU A 148 -12.36 12.82 -7.66
N VAL A 149 -13.33 12.01 -8.09
CA VAL A 149 -13.43 10.60 -7.70
C VAL A 149 -12.53 9.80 -8.63
N LEU A 150 -11.58 9.05 -8.06
CA LEU A 150 -10.54 8.35 -8.81
C LEU A 150 -10.92 6.91 -9.07
N VAL A 151 -11.50 6.25 -8.06
CA VAL A 151 -12.01 4.89 -8.14
C VAL A 151 -13.12 4.71 -7.10
N GLU A 152 -14.15 3.95 -7.44
CA GLU A 152 -15.31 3.67 -6.57
C GLU A 152 -15.69 2.18 -6.61
N ASN A 153 -16.30 1.71 -5.52
CA ASN A 153 -16.83 0.37 -5.35
C ASN A 153 -18.24 0.44 -4.73
N GLN A 154 -19.25 0.09 -5.54
CA GLN A 154 -20.67 0.19 -5.18
C GLN A 154 -21.21 -1.03 -4.41
N ASP A 155 -20.37 -2.03 -4.12
CA ASP A 155 -20.80 -3.22 -3.38
C ASP A 155 -20.75 -3.02 -1.85
N VAL A 156 -20.22 -1.88 -1.38
CA VAL A 156 -20.07 -1.57 0.04
C VAL A 156 -21.23 -0.71 0.52
N VAL A 157 -22.20 -1.35 1.18
CA VAL A 157 -23.37 -0.67 1.77
C VAL A 157 -23.07 -0.25 3.20
N GLN A 158 -23.25 1.03 3.48
CA GLN A 158 -23.01 1.62 4.80
C GLN A 158 -24.30 2.06 5.50
N ARG A 159 -24.20 2.31 6.81
CA ARG A 159 -25.34 2.72 7.64
C ARG A 159 -24.91 3.76 8.68
N ASN A 160 -25.82 4.67 9.00
CA ASN A 160 -25.65 5.59 10.11
C ASN A 160 -25.56 4.84 11.44
N ASN A 161 -24.82 5.42 12.39
CA ASN A 161 -24.63 4.91 13.75
C ASN A 161 -24.05 3.49 13.80
N VAL A 162 -23.25 3.12 12.80
CA VAL A 162 -22.48 1.87 12.75
C VAL A 162 -21.00 2.21 12.68
N TRP A 163 -20.21 1.50 13.50
CA TRP A 163 -18.75 1.62 13.48
C TRP A 163 -18.16 0.76 12.35
N TYR A 164 -17.22 1.35 11.63
CA TYR A 164 -16.46 0.69 10.57
C TYR A 164 -14.97 0.76 10.87
N ASN A 165 -14.26 -0.34 10.65
CA ASN A 165 -12.81 -0.33 10.54
C ASN A 165 -12.43 0.14 9.14
N VAL A 166 -11.47 1.04 9.05
CA VAL A 166 -10.85 1.51 7.81
C VAL A 166 -9.38 1.13 7.85
N LYS A 167 -8.88 0.51 6.78
CA LYS A 167 -7.46 0.22 6.58
C LYS A 167 -7.00 0.70 5.23
N ILE A 168 -5.97 1.53 5.22
CA ILE A 168 -5.39 2.14 4.02
C ILE A 168 -3.90 1.79 3.98
N HIS A 169 -3.43 1.26 2.87
CA HIS A 169 -2.03 0.96 2.62
C HIS A 169 -1.52 1.93 1.56
N LEU A 170 -0.43 2.64 1.91
CA LEU A 170 0.15 3.72 1.13
C LEU A 170 1.60 3.37 0.80
N THR A 171 1.90 3.23 -0.49
CA THR A 171 3.25 2.88 -0.96
C THR A 171 3.54 3.51 -2.31
N ASN A 172 4.51 4.40 -2.40
CA ASN A 172 4.98 5.05 -3.64
C ASN A 172 3.87 5.69 -4.49
N GLY A 173 2.82 6.23 -3.84
CA GLY A 173 1.65 6.80 -4.53
C GLY A 173 0.62 5.75 -4.98
N ASP A 174 0.82 4.48 -4.66
CA ASP A 174 -0.25 3.49 -4.66
C ASP A 174 -1.07 3.59 -3.37
N ILE A 175 -2.38 3.38 -3.51
CA ILE A 175 -3.36 3.46 -2.46
C ILE A 175 -4.21 2.19 -2.55
N HIS A 176 -4.18 1.37 -1.50
CA HIS A 176 -5.10 0.25 -1.34
C HIS A 176 -5.96 0.48 -0.11
N THR A 177 -7.26 0.19 -0.19
CA THR A 177 -8.16 0.36 0.96
C THR A 177 -9.15 -0.77 1.10
N ARG A 178 -9.48 -1.06 2.35
CA ARG A 178 -10.59 -1.94 2.75
C ARG A 178 -11.28 -1.38 3.98
N VAL A 179 -12.58 -1.62 4.03
CA VAL A 179 -13.51 -1.15 5.04
C VAL A 179 -14.48 -2.27 5.40
N TRP A 180 -14.73 -2.45 6.69
CA TRP A 180 -15.69 -3.45 7.18
C TRP A 180 -16.31 -3.02 8.51
N GLU A 181 -17.53 -3.48 8.78
CA GLU A 181 -18.23 -3.21 10.03
C GLU A 181 -17.45 -3.78 11.22
N VAL A 182 -17.38 -3.04 12.34
CA VAL A 182 -16.72 -3.52 13.56
C VAL A 182 -17.44 -4.75 14.09
N GLY A 183 -16.70 -5.85 14.28
CA GLY A 183 -17.24 -7.14 14.69
C GLY A 183 -17.39 -8.14 13.54
N GLU A 184 -17.35 -7.67 12.29
CA GLU A 184 -17.26 -8.52 11.11
C GLU A 184 -15.80 -8.87 10.78
N ALA A 185 -15.62 -9.90 9.95
CA ALA A 185 -14.30 -10.30 9.48
C ALA A 185 -13.73 -9.28 8.47
N GLU A 186 -12.43 -9.00 8.60
CA GLU A 186 -11.72 -8.16 7.65
C GLU A 186 -11.72 -8.79 6.23
N PRO A 187 -11.98 -8.03 5.17
CA PRO A 187 -11.92 -8.53 3.79
C PRO A 187 -10.54 -9.08 3.45
N ALA A 188 -10.51 -10.26 2.83
CA ALA A 188 -9.27 -10.90 2.41
C ALA A 188 -8.55 -10.10 1.31
N ASP A 189 -9.31 -9.56 0.36
CA ASP A 189 -8.81 -8.75 -0.74
C ASP A 189 -9.01 -7.24 -0.48
N TRP A 190 -8.17 -6.43 -1.13
CA TRP A 190 -8.36 -4.98 -1.18
C TRP A 190 -9.62 -4.64 -1.97
N GLN A 191 -10.52 -3.86 -1.37
CA GLN A 191 -11.80 -3.50 -2.00
C GLN A 191 -11.65 -2.38 -3.03
N LEU A 192 -10.62 -1.54 -2.88
CA LEU A 192 -10.24 -0.52 -3.84
C LEU A 192 -8.72 -0.42 -3.95
N SER A 193 -8.27 -0.04 -5.14
CA SER A 193 -6.85 0.19 -5.44
C SER A 193 -6.74 1.32 -6.46
N TYR A 194 -5.82 2.24 -6.23
CA TYR A 194 -5.49 3.33 -7.14
C TYR A 194 -3.99 3.53 -7.19
N SER A 195 -3.45 3.78 -8.38
CA SER A 195 -2.02 3.96 -8.61
C SER A 195 -1.73 5.31 -9.25
N GLY A 196 -0.55 5.85 -8.97
CA GLY A 196 -0.09 7.13 -9.53
C GLY A 196 -0.59 8.36 -8.78
N ALA A 197 -0.92 8.24 -7.50
CA ALA A 197 -1.24 9.38 -6.66
C ALA A 197 -0.03 10.33 -6.53
N THR A 198 -0.29 11.63 -6.66
CA THR A 198 0.74 12.64 -6.38
C THR A 198 0.78 12.90 -4.88
N ILE A 199 1.91 12.65 -4.22
CA ILE A 199 2.04 12.88 -2.78
C ILE A 199 2.19 14.39 -2.50
N TYR A 200 1.12 15.03 -2.02
CA TYR A 200 1.09 16.48 -1.76
C TYR A 200 1.64 16.88 -0.39
N GLY A 201 1.54 15.97 0.56
CA GLY A 201 1.98 16.19 1.92
C GLY A 201 2.10 14.88 2.68
N ASN A 202 2.45 15.02 3.93
CA ASN A 202 2.84 13.94 4.81
C ASN A 202 2.01 14.01 6.10
N HIS A 203 0.71 14.25 5.98
CA HIS A 203 -0.21 14.24 7.11
C HIS A 203 -1.43 13.36 6.83
N ILE A 204 -2.00 12.82 7.90
CA ILE A 204 -3.34 12.24 7.91
C ILE A 204 -4.36 13.24 8.45
N LEU A 205 -5.62 13.02 8.11
CA LEU A 205 -6.76 13.87 8.45
C LEU A 205 -7.94 13.02 8.91
N ILE A 206 -8.64 13.53 9.93
CA ILE A 206 -9.98 13.09 10.31
C ILE A 206 -10.99 14.21 10.03
N GLY A 207 -12.22 13.84 9.71
CA GLY A 207 -13.31 14.77 9.46
C GLY A 207 -14.02 14.47 8.15
N THR A 208 -14.51 15.54 7.51
CA THR A 208 -15.42 15.46 6.38
C THR A 208 -14.86 16.15 5.16
N GLU A 209 -15.26 15.65 4.00
CA GLU A 209 -15.21 16.43 2.77
C GLU A 209 -16.37 17.44 2.75
N TYR A 210 -17.59 17.02 2.41
CA TYR A 210 -18.67 17.95 2.12
C TYR A 210 -19.60 18.21 3.32
N GLY A 211 -19.86 17.22 4.18
CA GLY A 211 -20.44 17.46 5.52
C GLY A 211 -21.83 18.09 5.53
N GLN A 212 -22.65 17.91 4.49
CA GLN A 212 -23.79 18.81 4.21
C GLN A 212 -25.13 18.40 4.82
N ASN A 213 -25.33 17.13 5.17
CA ASN A 213 -26.65 16.61 5.55
C ASN A 213 -26.89 16.64 7.06
N ASN A 214 -26.46 17.72 7.71
CA ASN A 214 -26.53 17.87 9.17
C ASN A 214 -25.89 16.67 9.87
N GLU A 215 -24.60 16.47 9.59
CA GLU A 215 -23.85 15.24 9.85
C GLU A 215 -22.92 15.41 11.05
N GLU A 216 -22.74 14.35 11.80
CA GLU A 216 -21.75 14.21 12.88
C GLU A 216 -20.97 12.92 12.74
N PHE A 217 -19.76 12.90 13.30
CA PHE A 217 -18.79 11.84 13.06
C PHE A 217 -18.01 11.52 14.31
N TRP A 218 -17.66 10.25 14.48
CA TRP A 218 -16.81 9.75 15.53
C TRP A 218 -15.63 9.01 14.95
N PHE A 219 -14.47 9.20 15.57
CA PHE A 219 -13.21 8.58 15.21
C PHE A 219 -12.58 7.97 16.45
N ASP A 220 -12.00 6.79 16.29
CA ASP A 220 -11.35 6.04 17.36
C ASP A 220 -10.19 5.20 16.80
N ASP A 221 -9.24 4.81 17.65
CA ASP A 221 -8.10 3.94 17.33
C ASP A 221 -7.35 4.34 16.04
N VAL A 222 -7.06 5.64 15.86
CA VAL A 222 -6.36 6.12 14.66
C VAL A 222 -4.88 5.80 14.79
N ARG A 223 -4.36 4.93 13.93
CA ARG A 223 -2.96 4.49 13.93
C ARG A 223 -2.35 4.59 12.55
N VAL A 224 -1.07 4.93 12.52
CA VAL A 224 -0.21 4.86 11.35
C VAL A 224 0.95 3.97 11.70
N LEU A 225 1.00 2.83 11.04
CA LEU A 225 2.01 1.81 11.24
C LEU A 225 3.01 1.89 10.10
N SER A 226 4.30 1.92 10.42
CA SER A 226 5.31 1.64 9.39
C SER A 226 5.11 0.23 8.86
N GLU A 227 5.29 0.05 7.55
CA GLU A 227 5.37 -1.29 6.97
C GLU A 227 6.48 -2.10 7.64
N MET A 228 6.12 -3.22 8.27
CA MET A 228 7.08 -4.09 8.94
C MET A 228 8.01 -4.77 7.93
N ILE A 229 7.53 -5.01 6.71
CA ILE A 229 8.27 -5.53 5.57
C ILE A 229 7.90 -4.69 4.36
N SER A 230 8.88 -4.33 3.53
CA SER A 230 8.64 -3.72 2.24
C SER A 230 9.48 -4.35 1.15
N VAL A 231 8.92 -4.45 -0.04
CA VAL A 231 9.53 -5.01 -1.24
C VAL A 231 9.44 -3.94 -2.32
N SER A 232 10.54 -3.69 -3.02
CA SER A 232 10.56 -2.76 -4.16
C SER A 232 11.51 -3.24 -5.24
N THR A 233 11.36 -2.70 -6.45
CA THR A 233 12.29 -2.90 -7.57
C THR A 233 12.88 -1.56 -7.99
N ASP A 234 14.05 -1.55 -8.64
CA ASP A 234 14.66 -0.30 -9.12
C ASP A 234 13.84 0.39 -10.22
N ARG A 235 13.05 -0.39 -10.97
CA ARG A 235 12.21 0.04 -12.09
C ARG A 235 10.98 -0.85 -12.19
N GLU A 236 9.99 -0.42 -12.96
CA GLU A 236 8.75 -1.19 -13.20
C GLU A 236 8.76 -1.94 -14.54
N ASN A 237 9.70 -1.65 -15.43
CA ASN A 237 9.71 -2.19 -16.79
C ASN A 237 11.09 -2.72 -17.15
N TYR A 238 11.12 -3.96 -17.62
CA TYR A 238 12.35 -4.65 -18.00
C TYR A 238 12.20 -5.39 -19.33
N THR A 239 13.34 -5.70 -19.92
CA THR A 239 13.48 -6.56 -21.10
C THR A 239 14.28 -7.81 -20.75
N ILE A 240 14.10 -8.85 -21.55
CA ILE A 240 14.85 -10.10 -21.42
C ILE A 240 16.36 -9.83 -21.44
N GLY A 241 17.09 -10.35 -20.45
CA GLY A 241 18.53 -10.16 -20.30
C GLY A 241 18.92 -9.06 -19.30
N GLU A 242 17.98 -8.20 -18.89
CA GLU A 242 18.23 -7.20 -17.84
C GLU A 242 18.24 -7.83 -16.43
N THR A 243 18.63 -7.05 -15.44
CA THR A 243 18.63 -7.44 -14.03
C THR A 243 17.68 -6.54 -13.26
N VAL A 244 16.77 -7.16 -12.52
CA VAL A 244 15.90 -6.49 -11.56
C VAL A 244 16.67 -6.35 -10.26
N LEU A 245 16.79 -5.14 -9.72
CA LEU A 245 17.35 -4.93 -8.38
C LEU A 245 16.20 -4.86 -7.39
N MET A 246 15.90 -5.99 -6.76
CA MET A 246 14.83 -6.07 -5.77
C MET A 246 15.37 -5.69 -4.40
N THR A 247 14.73 -4.74 -3.72
CA THR A 247 15.07 -4.37 -2.35
C THR A 247 14.02 -4.92 -1.40
N LEU A 248 14.48 -5.65 -0.40
CA LEU A 248 13.67 -6.11 0.73
C LEU A 248 14.09 -5.29 1.95
N ALA A 249 13.14 -4.65 2.63
CA ALA A 249 13.38 -4.00 3.91
C ALA A 249 12.47 -4.58 4.99
N ILE A 250 12.96 -4.56 6.22
CA ILE A 250 12.21 -4.87 7.43
C ILE A 250 12.35 -3.66 8.35
N ASN A 251 11.23 -3.11 8.79
CA ASN A 251 11.18 -1.98 9.70
C ASN A 251 10.21 -2.29 10.84
N ARG A 252 10.73 -3.00 11.85
CA ARG A 252 9.96 -3.40 13.01
C ARG A 252 10.12 -2.39 14.13
N SER A 253 9.00 -1.87 14.60
CA SER A 253 8.94 -0.91 15.69
C SER A 253 8.81 -1.54 17.08
N GLU A 254 8.08 -2.63 17.22
CA GLU A 254 7.67 -3.20 18.52
C GLU A 254 8.79 -3.43 19.57
N GLU A 255 8.45 -3.17 20.85
CA GLU A 255 9.36 -3.19 22.01
C GLU A 255 9.85 -4.57 22.45
N TYR A 256 9.14 -5.64 22.10
CA TYR A 256 9.49 -7.01 22.51
C TYR A 256 10.01 -7.81 21.33
N PRO A 257 11.04 -8.65 21.47
CA PRO A 257 11.44 -9.54 20.38
C PRO A 257 10.32 -10.53 20.04
N ARG A 258 10.17 -10.87 18.76
CA ARG A 258 9.17 -11.83 18.29
C ARG A 258 9.81 -12.86 17.38
N VAL A 259 9.39 -14.12 17.52
CA VAL A 259 9.87 -15.18 16.63
C VAL A 259 9.08 -15.10 15.32
N MET A 260 9.80 -15.04 14.21
CA MET A 260 9.23 -14.88 12.87
C MET A 260 9.90 -15.82 11.87
N GLN A 261 9.27 -15.95 10.72
CA GLN A 261 9.80 -16.59 9.53
C GLN A 261 9.58 -15.66 8.33
N LEU A 262 10.64 -15.38 7.59
CA LEU A 262 10.61 -14.64 6.33
C LEU A 262 10.46 -15.61 5.16
N GLU A 263 9.51 -15.32 4.28
CA GLU A 263 9.27 -15.93 2.98
C GLU A 263 9.41 -14.88 1.87
N LEU A 264 9.97 -15.30 0.73
CA LEU A 264 10.03 -14.49 -0.48
C LEU A 264 9.51 -15.34 -1.64
N GLY A 265 8.43 -14.91 -2.25
CA GLY A 265 7.82 -15.51 -3.42
C GLY A 265 8.02 -14.67 -4.69
N LEU A 266 7.79 -15.30 -5.83
CA LEU A 266 7.68 -14.66 -7.14
C LEU A 266 6.43 -15.17 -7.85
N LYS A 267 5.48 -14.28 -8.08
CA LYS A 267 4.32 -14.54 -8.93
C LYS A 267 4.66 -14.18 -10.37
N LYS A 268 4.30 -15.07 -11.30
CA LYS A 268 4.54 -14.91 -12.74
C LYS A 268 3.22 -14.64 -13.48
N PRO A 269 3.27 -14.17 -14.74
CA PRO A 269 2.08 -14.03 -15.57
C PRO A 269 1.31 -15.35 -15.65
N CYS A 270 0.05 -15.34 -15.20
CA CYS A 270 -0.89 -16.46 -15.28
C CYS A 270 -0.45 -17.75 -14.55
N ASP A 271 0.47 -17.67 -13.59
CA ASP A 271 0.94 -18.82 -12.79
C ASP A 271 0.69 -18.58 -11.29
N ASP A 272 0.75 -19.65 -10.51
CA ASP A 272 0.74 -19.57 -9.06
C ASP A 272 2.07 -18.96 -8.55
N GLU A 273 2.07 -18.47 -7.32
CA GLU A 273 3.29 -17.97 -6.68
C GLU A 273 4.33 -19.08 -6.48
N ASP A 274 5.55 -18.84 -6.96
CA ASP A 274 6.69 -19.70 -6.69
C ASP A 274 7.46 -19.18 -5.46
N LEU A 275 7.54 -19.99 -4.41
CA LEU A 275 8.38 -19.70 -3.25
C LEU A 275 9.87 -19.72 -3.66
N LEU A 276 10.53 -18.56 -3.60
CA LEU A 276 11.95 -18.42 -3.92
C LEU A 276 12.85 -18.70 -2.71
N TYR A 277 12.42 -18.25 -1.53
CA TYR A 277 13.17 -18.39 -0.30
C TYR A 277 12.24 -18.49 0.91
N GLN A 278 12.64 -19.31 1.87
CA GLN A 278 12.03 -19.38 3.20
C GLN A 278 13.15 -19.55 4.22
N SER A 279 13.18 -18.64 5.18
CA SER A 279 14.11 -18.73 6.31
C SER A 279 13.67 -19.79 7.32
N GLY A 280 14.59 -20.22 8.19
CA GLY A 280 14.19 -20.87 9.44
C GLY A 280 13.56 -19.85 10.38
N ALA A 281 12.85 -20.32 11.42
CA ALA A 281 12.37 -19.45 12.48
C ALA A 281 13.55 -18.68 13.10
N PHE A 282 13.42 -17.37 13.22
CA PHE A 282 14.42 -16.50 13.84
C PHE A 282 13.76 -15.57 14.85
N THR A 283 14.50 -15.18 15.86
CA THR A 283 14.05 -14.15 16.80
C THR A 283 14.36 -12.79 16.19
N MET A 284 13.32 -12.09 15.75
CA MET A 284 13.45 -10.70 15.34
C MET A 284 13.60 -9.84 16.59
N PRO A 285 14.69 -9.06 16.71
CA PRO A 285 14.88 -8.16 17.84
C PRO A 285 13.73 -7.15 17.95
N ALA A 286 13.55 -6.61 19.16
CA ALA A 286 12.84 -5.35 19.34
C ALA A 286 13.49 -4.26 18.48
N GLU A 287 12.69 -3.34 17.95
CA GLU A 287 13.20 -2.16 17.23
C GLU A 287 14.24 -2.49 16.14
N PHE A 288 13.85 -3.34 15.18
CA PHE A 288 14.76 -3.87 14.17
C PHE A 288 14.56 -3.21 12.80
N LYS A 289 15.63 -2.62 12.26
CA LYS A 289 15.67 -2.10 10.89
C LYS A 289 16.73 -2.81 10.07
N TRP A 290 16.35 -3.24 8.89
CA TRP A 290 17.24 -3.89 7.94
C TRP A 290 16.75 -3.66 6.52
N ASN A 291 17.67 -3.56 5.57
CA ASN A 291 17.34 -3.66 4.16
C ASN A 291 18.46 -4.38 3.40
N ALA A 292 18.09 -4.96 2.27
CA ALA A 292 19.01 -5.60 1.36
C ALA A 292 18.50 -5.49 -0.07
N THR A 293 19.39 -5.15 -1.00
CA THR A 293 19.11 -5.19 -2.44
C THR A 293 19.73 -6.43 -3.05
N VAL A 294 18.91 -7.24 -3.71
CA VAL A 294 19.27 -8.50 -4.35
C VAL A 294 19.12 -8.36 -5.86
N PRO A 295 20.18 -8.57 -6.65
CA PRO A 295 20.08 -8.61 -8.10
C PRO A 295 19.42 -9.91 -8.56
N PHE A 296 18.37 -9.78 -9.38
CA PHE A 296 17.62 -10.86 -9.99
C PHE A 296 17.73 -10.79 -11.52
N PRO A 297 18.66 -11.53 -12.14
CA PRO A 297 18.86 -11.48 -13.59
C PRO A 297 17.73 -12.20 -14.35
N ILE A 298 17.14 -11.51 -15.32
CA ILE A 298 16.18 -12.08 -16.27
C ILE A 298 16.97 -12.84 -17.34
N PRO A 299 16.87 -14.17 -17.43
CA PRO A 299 17.69 -14.95 -18.36
C PRO A 299 17.30 -14.66 -19.81
N TYR A 300 18.29 -14.66 -20.71
CA TYR A 300 18.06 -14.50 -22.15
C TYR A 300 17.43 -15.76 -22.77
N THR A 301 16.11 -15.95 -22.60
CA THR A 301 15.42 -17.15 -23.05
C THR A 301 13.96 -16.88 -23.43
N PHE A 302 13.50 -17.54 -24.49
CA PHE A 302 12.14 -17.44 -25.03
C PHE A 302 11.08 -18.14 -24.16
N TRP A 303 11.48 -18.71 -23.02
CA TRP A 303 10.60 -19.36 -22.06
C TRP A 303 10.15 -18.45 -20.91
N ILE A 304 10.62 -17.20 -20.88
CA ILE A 304 10.12 -16.18 -19.93
C ILE A 304 8.90 -15.53 -20.57
N PRO A 305 7.68 -15.75 -20.04
CA PRO A 305 6.50 -15.09 -20.59
C PRO A 305 6.58 -13.57 -20.37
N SER A 306 6.12 -12.80 -21.36
CA SER A 306 5.80 -11.40 -21.17
C SER A 306 4.71 -11.18 -20.12
N GLY A 307 4.74 -10.00 -19.51
CA GLY A 307 3.69 -9.51 -18.61
C GLY A 307 4.21 -9.19 -17.21
N GLU A 308 3.26 -9.05 -16.29
CA GLU A 308 3.52 -8.65 -14.90
C GLU A 308 4.05 -9.82 -14.05
N TYR A 309 5.15 -9.55 -13.36
CA TYR A 309 5.74 -10.37 -12.32
C TYR A 309 5.67 -9.61 -11.01
N CYS A 310 5.50 -10.31 -9.89
CA CYS A 310 5.52 -9.66 -8.57
C CYS A 310 6.40 -10.43 -7.59
N PHE A 311 7.36 -9.76 -6.98
CA PHE A 311 7.99 -10.26 -5.76
C PHE A 311 7.04 -10.06 -4.59
N ILE A 312 6.96 -11.05 -3.72
CA ILE A 312 6.10 -11.03 -2.54
C ILE A 312 6.96 -11.39 -1.33
N GLY A 313 7.08 -10.47 -0.37
CA GLY A 313 7.82 -10.69 0.86
C GLY A 313 6.85 -10.84 2.01
N THR A 314 6.92 -11.95 2.74
CA THR A 314 5.99 -12.26 3.84
C THR A 314 6.75 -12.58 5.12
N LEU A 315 6.34 -11.97 6.23
CA LEU A 315 6.70 -12.36 7.59
C LEU A 315 5.57 -13.19 8.19
N ARG A 316 5.87 -14.39 8.68
CA ARG A 316 4.92 -15.31 9.32
C ARG A 316 5.28 -15.63 10.75
N ASP A 317 4.28 -15.95 11.55
CA ASP A 317 4.48 -16.64 12.83
C ASP A 317 4.82 -18.11 12.54
N PRO A 318 6.00 -18.60 12.93
CA PRO A 318 6.43 -19.95 12.58
C PRO A 318 5.68 -21.05 13.34
N THR A 319 4.92 -20.70 14.39
CA THR A 319 4.15 -21.65 15.19
C THR A 319 2.78 -21.88 14.60
N THR A 320 2.10 -20.80 14.21
CA THR A 320 0.73 -20.85 13.68
C THR A 320 0.68 -20.86 12.16
N GLY A 321 1.75 -20.40 11.48
CA GLY A 321 1.78 -20.13 10.04
C GLY A 321 1.06 -18.84 9.65
N GLU A 322 0.54 -18.10 10.63
CA GLU A 322 -0.20 -16.86 10.43
C GLU A 322 0.71 -15.79 9.80
N GLU A 323 0.17 -15.06 8.84
CA GLU A 323 0.85 -13.92 8.25
C GLU A 323 0.88 -12.75 9.24
N ILE A 324 2.07 -12.26 9.55
CA ILE A 324 2.29 -11.09 10.41
C ILE A 324 2.28 -9.82 9.55
N ALA A 325 2.99 -9.86 8.42
CA ALA A 325 3.05 -8.76 7.47
C ALA A 325 3.42 -9.31 6.09
N SER A 326 2.95 -8.66 5.03
CA SER A 326 3.38 -8.95 3.67
C SER A 326 3.41 -7.67 2.85
N ASP A 327 4.33 -7.62 1.90
CA ASP A 327 4.36 -6.59 0.87
C ASP A 327 4.74 -7.19 -0.49
N ARG A 328 4.51 -6.46 -1.58
CA ARG A 328 4.83 -6.90 -2.93
C ARG A 328 5.28 -5.76 -3.84
N ALA A 329 6.19 -6.08 -4.75
CA ALA A 329 6.58 -5.20 -5.84
C ALA A 329 6.38 -5.88 -7.18
N CYS A 330 5.62 -5.24 -8.06
CA CYS A 330 5.34 -5.74 -9.39
C CYS A 330 6.15 -5.00 -10.46
N PHE A 331 6.53 -5.72 -11.52
CA PHE A 331 7.24 -5.20 -12.67
C PHE A 331 6.84 -5.97 -13.92
N GLU A 332 6.89 -5.31 -15.07
CA GLU A 332 6.57 -5.88 -16.36
C GLU A 332 7.85 -6.31 -17.10
N ILE A 333 7.80 -7.49 -17.72
CA ILE A 333 8.81 -7.94 -18.68
C ILE A 333 8.21 -7.88 -20.08
N ASP A 334 8.83 -7.10 -20.97
CA ASP A 334 8.53 -7.07 -22.40
C ASP A 334 9.47 -8.01 -23.18
N ASP A 335 8.89 -9.06 -23.75
CA ASP A 335 9.53 -10.08 -24.59
C ASP A 335 9.55 -9.76 -26.08
N ASN A 336 9.29 -8.50 -26.49
CA ASN A 336 9.42 -8.06 -27.88
C ASN A 336 10.74 -7.34 -28.21
N PRO A 337 11.91 -8.02 -28.25
CA PRO A 337 13.13 -7.41 -28.78
C PRO A 337 13.06 -7.21 -30.32
N TRP A 338 12.10 -7.85 -31.01
CA TRP A 338 12.04 -7.90 -32.48
C TRP A 338 11.29 -6.74 -33.14
N ILE A 339 10.40 -6.06 -32.41
CA ILE A 339 9.60 -4.95 -32.99
C ILE A 339 10.41 -3.65 -32.99
N LYS A 340 11.22 -3.40 -31.94
CA LYS A 340 12.01 -2.16 -31.83
C LYS A 340 13.11 -2.04 -32.89
N THR A 341 13.70 -3.15 -33.34
CA THR A 341 14.72 -3.13 -34.41
C THR A 341 14.14 -3.10 -35.84
N GLY A 342 12.85 -3.43 -36.01
CA GLY A 342 12.16 -3.37 -37.30
C GLY A 342 11.71 -1.96 -37.68
N GLU A 343 11.17 -1.20 -36.74
CA GLU A 343 10.68 0.16 -36.99
C GLU A 343 11.81 1.19 -37.15
N GLU A 344 12.93 1.06 -36.45
CA GLU A 344 14.12 1.89 -36.68
C GLU A 344 14.78 1.62 -38.05
N LYS A 345 14.76 0.36 -38.52
CA LYS A 345 15.23 0.02 -39.88
C LYS A 345 14.30 0.54 -40.98
N LEU A 346 12.99 0.60 -40.73
CA LEU A 346 12.02 1.11 -41.70
C LEU A 346 11.98 2.65 -41.74
N ARG A 347 12.25 3.34 -40.62
CA ARG A 347 12.43 4.81 -40.61
C ARG A 347 13.76 5.28 -41.19
N GLY A 348 14.82 4.46 -41.15
CA GLY A 348 16.12 4.79 -41.74
C GLY A 348 16.24 4.58 -43.26
N SER A 349 15.22 4.00 -43.92
CA SER A 349 15.32 3.56 -45.33
C SER A 349 14.33 4.23 -46.30
N SER A 350 13.63 5.31 -45.91
CA SER A 350 12.66 5.99 -46.78
C SER A 350 13.18 7.28 -47.46
N SER A 351 14.43 7.68 -47.27
CA SER A 351 15.05 8.79 -48.03
C SER A 351 15.85 8.27 -49.22
N GLY A 352 15.18 7.77 -50.25
CA GLY A 352 15.86 7.25 -51.44
C GLY A 352 14.95 6.78 -52.56
N LEU A 353 13.82 7.44 -52.80
CA LEU A 353 13.06 7.25 -54.04
C LEU A 353 13.66 8.16 -55.12
N LEU A 354 14.51 7.56 -55.95
CA LEU A 354 14.91 8.08 -57.25
C LEU A 354 13.66 8.20 -58.15
N GLU A 355 13.40 9.41 -58.64
CA GLU A 355 12.55 9.66 -59.80
C GLU A 355 13.05 8.81 -60.98
N LEU A 356 12.18 7.95 -61.48
CA LEU A 356 12.32 7.30 -62.77
C LEU A 356 11.23 7.90 -63.67
N GLU A 357 11.60 8.95 -64.40
CA GLU A 357 10.88 9.34 -65.60
C GLU A 357 10.97 8.21 -66.62
N LEU A 358 9.82 7.85 -67.20
CA LEU A 358 9.73 7.01 -68.39
C LEU A 358 8.78 7.71 -69.39
N PRO A 359 9.05 7.54 -70.69
CA PRO A 359 8.80 8.52 -71.75
C PRO A 359 7.33 8.81 -72.11
#